data_AF-A0A4Q2D8Y4-F1
#
_entry.id   AF-A0A4Q2D8Y4-F1
#
_cell.length_a   1.000
_cell.length_b   1.000
_cell.length_c   1.000
_cell.angle_alpha   90.00
_cell.angle_beta   90.00
_cell.angle_gamma   90.00
#
_symmetry.space_group_name_H-M   'P 1'
#
loop_
_entity.id
_entity.type
_entity.pdbx_description
1 polymer ?
#
loop_
_entity_poly.entity_id
_entity_poly.type
_entity_poly.pdbx_seq_one_letter_code
_entity_poly.pdbx_strand_id
1 'polypeptide(L)'
;MDSFTNLSNFSCFLVQPFDIKKQPKVLLFFDSISLQMKVKTFLRNSLPEEYRRDNWIVSLYNSNLTQETLEKVYHNFTAKDTKGRILCSTSGQSTGIDFPDVDIVCCVGFPGSLAELLQRGGRCGRAEGSTGLFLTLFEPWIHEISPEEFDVDFGHSTPSNPDRTRRALTPGKGESKTSAKDRCVLSAVKLAQCQTCIRQLFANELNDKSEDALKFTAKLCCPFHSDISFNLEDLLPSKLYLYKTSVDANTKIAATRKKNVYRTPADRTGLDIRLIKWLQEITRSEDFNINHGYTYPDDILTDKARRTLVWENPKVIASSKFIQTRLNETDAWHEMWGEKIFQIIKEYNTFLLDRNKENMPAE
;
A
#
# COMPACT_ATOMS: atom_id res chain seq x y z
N MET A 1 9.26 -0.74 -15.53
CA MET A 1 8.70 0.33 -14.69
C MET A 1 7.68 -0.33 -13.78
N ASP A 2 7.92 -0.37 -12.47
CA ASP A 2 7.05 -1.09 -11.52
C ASP A 2 5.69 -0.38 -11.43
N SER A 3 4.64 -1.02 -11.94
CA SER A 3 3.34 -0.40 -12.23
C SER A 3 2.58 -0.01 -10.96
N PHE A 4 2.71 -0.80 -9.88
CA PHE A 4 2.08 -0.49 -8.60
C PHE A 4 2.79 0.60 -7.79
N THR A 5 4.04 0.93 -8.14
CA THR A 5 4.77 2.00 -7.45
C THR A 5 4.28 3.39 -7.85
N ASN A 6 3.57 3.50 -8.98
CA ASN A 6 2.89 4.71 -9.35
C ASN A 6 1.56 4.84 -8.57
N LEU A 7 1.60 5.59 -7.48
CA LEU A 7 0.46 5.75 -6.58
C LEU A 7 -0.72 6.48 -7.23
N SER A 8 -0.50 7.23 -8.31
CA SER A 8 -1.58 7.88 -9.07
C SER A 8 -2.61 6.90 -9.63
N ASN A 9 -2.24 5.62 -9.83
CA ASN A 9 -3.17 4.58 -10.24
C ASN A 9 -4.33 4.35 -9.25
N PHE A 10 -4.17 4.78 -7.99
CA PHE A 10 -5.19 4.63 -6.95
C PHE A 10 -6.11 5.84 -6.82
N SER A 11 -5.85 6.96 -7.51
CA SER A 11 -6.69 8.16 -7.38
C SER A 11 -8.14 7.92 -7.81
N CYS A 12 -8.36 6.96 -8.72
CA CYS A 12 -9.68 6.59 -9.21
C CYS A 12 -10.64 6.13 -8.10
N PHE A 13 -10.14 5.71 -6.94
CA PHE A 13 -10.96 5.31 -5.78
C PHE A 13 -11.48 6.49 -4.94
N LEU A 14 -11.07 7.72 -5.25
CA LEU A 14 -11.58 8.93 -4.60
C LEU A 14 -12.53 9.67 -5.53
N VAL A 15 -13.68 10.08 -5.02
CA VAL A 15 -14.59 11.01 -5.73
C VAL A 15 -13.88 12.34 -5.93
N GLN A 16 -14.02 12.93 -7.12
CA GLN A 16 -13.45 14.24 -7.47
C GLN A 16 -14.52 15.13 -8.13
N PRO A 17 -14.77 16.36 -7.62
CA PRO A 17 -14.25 16.91 -6.37
C PRO A 17 -14.72 16.11 -5.14
N PHE A 18 -13.88 16.03 -4.10
CA PHE A 18 -14.16 15.18 -2.94
C PHE A 18 -15.43 15.61 -2.19
N ASP A 19 -16.31 14.64 -1.94
CA ASP A 19 -17.50 14.77 -1.10
C ASP A 19 -17.68 13.46 -0.32
N ILE A 20 -17.53 13.53 1.00
CA ILE A 20 -17.60 12.36 1.90
C ILE A 20 -18.95 11.63 1.84
N LYS A 21 -20.03 12.34 1.49
CA LYS A 21 -21.37 11.74 1.38
C LYS A 21 -21.53 10.95 0.08
N LYS A 22 -20.78 11.31 -0.96
CA LYS A 22 -20.78 10.62 -2.27
C LYS A 22 -19.68 9.60 -2.41
N GLN A 23 -18.66 9.65 -1.55
CA GLN A 23 -17.57 8.69 -1.54
C GLN A 23 -18.13 7.30 -1.21
N PRO A 24 -17.96 6.30 -2.10
CA PRO A 24 -18.36 4.92 -1.80
C PRO A 24 -17.44 4.26 -0.77
N LYS A 25 -17.91 3.16 -0.18
CA LYS A 25 -17.10 2.27 0.65
C LYS A 25 -16.22 1.39 -0.25
N VAL A 26 -14.91 1.57 -0.14
CA VAL A 26 -13.89 0.87 -0.94
C VAL A 26 -13.02 0.01 -0.04
N LEU A 27 -12.88 -1.27 -0.39
CA LEU A 27 -11.99 -2.22 0.27
C LEU A 27 -10.84 -2.60 -0.67
N LEU A 28 -9.62 -2.21 -0.31
CA LEU A 28 -8.41 -2.46 -1.09
C LEU A 28 -7.57 -3.56 -0.42
N PHE A 29 -7.30 -4.66 -1.12
CA PHE A 29 -6.43 -5.74 -0.63
C PHE A 29 -5.02 -5.63 -1.18
N PHE A 30 -4.03 -5.78 -0.30
CA PHE A 30 -2.61 -5.73 -0.65
C PHE A 30 -1.87 -6.95 -0.10
N ASP A 31 -0.91 -7.46 -0.86
CA ASP A 31 0.02 -8.50 -0.39
C ASP A 31 1.22 -7.92 0.36
N SER A 32 1.44 -6.61 0.27
CA SER A 32 2.56 -5.91 0.90
C SER A 32 2.06 -4.80 1.83
N ILE A 33 2.37 -4.91 3.12
CA ILE A 33 2.14 -3.83 4.10
C ILE A 33 2.83 -2.53 3.63
N SER A 34 4.01 -2.62 3.02
CA SER A 34 4.72 -1.42 2.54
C SER A 34 3.95 -0.71 1.42
N LEU A 35 3.40 -1.45 0.44
CA LEU A 35 2.59 -0.85 -0.62
C LEU A 35 1.28 -0.30 -0.07
N GLN A 36 0.61 -1.07 0.79
CA GLN A 36 -0.61 -0.67 1.48
C GLN A 36 -0.44 0.68 2.21
N MET A 37 0.64 0.85 2.99
CA MET A 37 0.93 2.10 3.69
C MET A 37 1.17 3.26 2.71
N LYS A 38 1.95 3.05 1.64
CA LYS A 38 2.18 4.08 0.61
C LYS A 38 0.88 4.53 -0.05
N VAL A 39 0.01 3.59 -0.41
CA VAL A 39 -1.29 3.90 -1.03
C VAL A 39 -2.21 4.62 -0.06
N LYS A 40 -2.32 4.17 1.20
CA LYS A 40 -3.09 4.89 2.24
C LYS A 40 -2.61 6.34 2.37
N THR A 41 -1.31 6.56 2.48
CA THR A 41 -0.73 7.90 2.62
C THR A 41 -1.01 8.75 1.39
N PHE A 42 -0.89 8.18 0.18
CA PHE A 42 -1.21 8.88 -1.06
C PHE A 42 -2.69 9.29 -1.13
N LEU A 43 -3.61 8.37 -0.86
CA LEU A 43 -5.05 8.64 -0.89
C LEU A 43 -5.43 9.70 0.15
N ARG A 44 -4.91 9.60 1.37
CA ARG A 44 -5.11 10.60 2.42
C ARG A 44 -4.60 11.98 1.99
N ASN A 45 -3.40 12.06 1.43
CA ASN A 45 -2.83 13.34 1.00
C ASN A 45 -3.57 13.95 -0.20
N SER A 46 -4.32 13.13 -0.94
CA SER A 46 -5.18 13.56 -2.04
C SER A 46 -6.54 14.10 -1.57
N LEU A 47 -6.86 14.00 -0.28
CA LEU A 47 -8.06 14.61 0.30
C LEU A 47 -7.90 16.14 0.44
N PRO A 48 -9.02 16.89 0.50
CA PRO A 48 -9.01 18.30 0.92
C PRO A 48 -8.39 18.48 2.31
N GLU A 49 -7.80 19.65 2.55
CA GLU A 49 -7.00 19.92 3.76
C GLU A 49 -7.74 19.62 5.07
N GLU A 50 -9.03 19.94 5.14
CA GLU A 50 -9.92 19.66 6.28
C GLU A 50 -10.06 18.17 6.61
N TYR A 51 -9.81 17.28 5.64
CA TYR A 51 -9.94 15.83 5.80
C TYR A 51 -8.60 15.10 5.86
N ARG A 52 -7.47 15.74 5.49
CA ARG A 52 -6.14 15.09 5.44
C ARG A 52 -5.67 14.53 6.78
N ARG A 53 -6.13 15.08 7.90
CA ARG A 53 -5.77 14.62 9.26
C ARG A 53 -6.71 13.56 9.80
N ASP A 54 -7.85 13.32 9.14
CA ASP A 54 -8.83 12.33 9.57
C ASP A 54 -8.43 10.94 9.07
N ASN A 55 -7.60 10.25 9.86
CA ASN A 55 -7.12 8.89 9.57
C ASN A 55 -8.26 7.84 9.49
N TRP A 56 -9.48 8.20 9.87
CA TRP A 56 -10.65 7.33 9.82
C TRP A 56 -11.29 7.28 8.44
N ILE A 57 -11.06 8.25 7.55
CA ILE A 57 -11.61 8.23 6.19
C ILE A 57 -10.90 7.17 5.33
N VAL A 58 -9.57 7.14 5.40
CA VAL A 58 -8.70 6.15 4.73
C VAL A 58 -7.86 5.43 5.78
N SER A 59 -8.27 4.21 6.13
CA SER A 59 -7.71 3.44 7.24
C SER A 59 -6.88 2.25 6.78
N LEU A 60 -5.97 1.78 7.65
CA LEU A 60 -5.19 0.57 7.48
C LEU A 60 -5.81 -0.57 8.29
N TYR A 61 -5.73 -1.78 7.76
CA TYR A 61 -6.11 -3.03 8.43
C TYR A 61 -5.05 -4.08 8.18
N ASN A 62 -4.13 -4.28 9.12
CA ASN A 62 -3.03 -5.24 8.99
C ASN A 62 -2.51 -5.67 10.36
N SER A 63 -1.62 -6.67 10.36
CA SER A 63 -1.09 -7.29 11.56
C SER A 63 -0.18 -6.39 12.41
N ASN A 64 0.21 -5.21 11.92
CA ASN A 64 1.01 -4.27 12.69
C ASN A 64 0.15 -3.43 13.64
N LEU A 65 -1.18 -3.50 13.53
CA LEU A 65 -2.12 -2.84 14.43
C LEU A 65 -2.41 -3.70 15.65
N THR A 66 -2.67 -3.04 16.78
CA THR A 66 -3.19 -3.72 17.97
C THR A 66 -4.61 -4.20 17.72
N GLN A 67 -5.03 -5.25 18.43
CA GLN A 67 -6.39 -5.78 18.35
C GLN A 67 -7.45 -4.71 18.60
N GLU A 68 -7.25 -3.89 19.64
CA GLU A 68 -8.13 -2.75 19.95
C GLU A 68 -8.24 -1.75 18.78
N THR A 69 -7.13 -1.50 18.07
CA THR A 69 -7.14 -0.60 16.91
C THR A 69 -7.85 -1.24 15.72
N LEU A 70 -7.66 -2.54 15.48
CA LEU A 70 -8.38 -3.28 14.44
C LEU A 70 -9.89 -3.24 14.66
N GLU A 71 -10.35 -3.39 15.90
CA GLU A 71 -11.76 -3.29 16.27
C GLU A 71 -12.34 -1.89 16.02
N LYS A 72 -11.60 -0.83 16.39
CA LYS A 72 -12.01 0.56 16.12
C LYS A 72 -12.08 0.86 14.62
N VAL A 73 -11.08 0.43 13.86
CA VAL A 73 -11.04 0.61 12.39
C VAL A 73 -12.19 -0.16 11.74
N TYR A 74 -12.43 -1.40 12.15
CA TYR A 74 -13.53 -2.22 11.66
C TYR A 74 -14.87 -1.54 11.93
N HIS A 75 -15.12 -1.09 13.16
CA HIS A 75 -16.35 -0.40 13.53
C HIS A 75 -16.54 0.88 12.70
N ASN A 76 -15.49 1.70 12.58
CA ASN A 76 -15.54 2.92 11.80
C ASN A 76 -15.76 2.69 10.30
N PHE A 77 -15.31 1.59 9.73
CA PHE A 77 -15.55 1.27 8.32
C PHE A 77 -16.95 0.66 8.08
N THR A 78 -17.44 -0.17 8.99
CA THR A 78 -18.67 -0.96 8.78
C THR A 78 -19.94 -0.24 9.23
N ALA A 79 -19.88 0.61 10.24
CA ALA A 79 -21.04 1.38 10.69
C ALA A 79 -21.59 2.32 9.61
N LYS A 80 -22.87 2.66 9.69
CA LYS A 80 -23.57 3.51 8.70
C LYS A 80 -23.27 4.99 8.88
N ASP A 81 -23.15 5.45 10.12
CA ASP A 81 -23.03 6.87 10.48
C ASP A 81 -21.58 7.32 10.75
N THR A 82 -20.60 6.56 10.25
CA THR A 82 -19.18 6.85 10.43
C THR A 82 -18.57 7.42 9.16
N LYS A 83 -17.36 7.98 9.29
CA LYS A 83 -16.61 8.59 8.19
C LYS A 83 -15.75 7.60 7.41
N GLY A 84 -15.67 6.34 7.85
CA GLY A 84 -14.91 5.29 7.17
C GLY A 84 -15.39 5.08 5.73
N ARG A 85 -14.48 5.28 4.77
CA ARG A 85 -14.80 5.15 3.35
C ARG A 85 -13.82 4.27 2.59
N ILE A 86 -12.54 4.29 2.92
CA ILE A 86 -11.55 3.44 2.24
C ILE A 86 -10.79 2.64 3.29
N LEU A 87 -10.84 1.32 3.17
CA LEU A 87 -10.07 0.41 4.00
C LEU A 87 -8.99 -0.26 3.17
N CYS A 88 -7.74 0.03 3.49
CA CYS A 88 -6.61 -0.67 2.92
C CYS A 88 -6.30 -1.86 3.83
N SER A 89 -6.49 -3.09 3.38
CA SER A 89 -6.29 -4.32 4.16
C SER A 89 -5.17 -5.22 3.59
N THR A 90 -4.50 -5.98 4.44
CA THR A 90 -3.71 -7.14 3.97
C THR A 90 -4.53 -8.42 4.00
N SER A 91 -4.16 -9.35 3.12
CA SER A 91 -4.81 -10.65 2.95
C SER A 91 -4.98 -11.45 4.25
N GLY A 92 -3.89 -11.62 4.99
CA GLY A 92 -3.85 -12.46 6.19
C GLY A 92 -4.64 -11.96 7.40
N GLN A 93 -5.20 -10.74 7.35
CA GLN A 93 -6.02 -10.19 8.43
C GLN A 93 -7.50 -10.05 8.06
N SER A 94 -7.84 -10.18 6.78
CA SER A 94 -9.25 -10.09 6.33
C SER A 94 -9.97 -11.42 6.23
N THR A 95 -9.26 -12.54 6.31
CA THR A 95 -9.86 -13.87 6.28
C THR A 95 -10.77 -14.08 7.49
N GLY A 96 -12.05 -14.36 7.23
CA GLY A 96 -13.06 -14.59 8.27
C GLY A 96 -13.73 -13.32 8.81
N ILE A 97 -13.35 -12.12 8.34
CA ILE A 97 -13.98 -10.86 8.73
C ILE A 97 -15.03 -10.48 7.70
N ASP A 98 -16.20 -10.10 8.19
CA ASP A 98 -17.28 -9.64 7.32
C ASP A 98 -17.32 -8.12 7.23
N PHE A 99 -17.08 -7.58 6.04
CA PHE A 99 -17.27 -6.17 5.75
C PHE A 99 -18.59 -6.01 4.98
N PRO A 100 -19.72 -5.73 5.66
CA PRO A 100 -20.98 -5.49 4.97
C PRO A 100 -20.93 -4.18 4.17
N ASP A 101 -21.80 -4.09 3.17
CA ASP A 101 -22.10 -2.84 2.44
C ASP A 101 -20.87 -2.21 1.76
N VAL A 102 -19.98 -3.02 1.19
CA VAL A 102 -18.84 -2.54 0.39
C VAL A 102 -19.27 -2.37 -1.07
N ASP A 103 -19.10 -1.16 -1.60
CA ASP A 103 -19.47 -0.80 -2.98
C ASP A 103 -18.40 -1.24 -3.99
N ILE A 104 -17.12 -1.16 -3.58
CA ILE A 104 -15.98 -1.51 -4.43
C ILE A 104 -14.98 -2.36 -3.66
N VAL A 105 -14.68 -3.54 -4.18
CA VAL A 105 -13.55 -4.35 -3.72
C VAL A 105 -12.48 -4.35 -4.80
N CYS A 106 -11.24 -4.05 -4.43
CA CYS A 106 -10.10 -4.13 -5.34
C CYS A 106 -8.97 -4.97 -4.75
N CYS A 107 -8.55 -6.01 -5.48
CA CYS A 107 -7.32 -6.74 -5.19
C CYS A 107 -6.14 -6.11 -5.94
N VAL A 108 -5.10 -5.69 -5.21
CA VAL A 108 -3.86 -5.14 -5.76
C VAL A 108 -2.84 -6.26 -5.87
N GLY A 109 -2.76 -6.84 -7.06
CA GLY A 109 -2.12 -8.12 -7.31
C GLY A 109 -3.08 -9.29 -7.17
N PHE A 110 -2.57 -10.49 -7.44
CA PHE A 110 -3.33 -11.73 -7.32
C PHE A 110 -3.03 -12.44 -5.99
N PRO A 111 -4.06 -12.90 -5.26
CA PRO A 111 -3.89 -13.81 -4.13
C PRO A 111 -3.29 -15.16 -4.57
N GLY A 112 -2.96 -16.00 -3.58
CA GLY A 112 -2.39 -17.32 -3.83
C GLY A 112 -3.37 -18.34 -4.41
N SER A 113 -4.66 -18.00 -4.55
CA SER A 113 -5.65 -18.87 -5.19
C SER A 113 -6.81 -18.07 -5.79
N LEU A 114 -7.48 -18.68 -6.78
CA LEU A 114 -8.70 -18.10 -7.35
C LEU A 114 -9.87 -18.09 -6.36
N ALA A 115 -9.95 -19.10 -5.49
CA ALA A 115 -10.96 -19.18 -4.44
C ALA A 115 -10.81 -18.03 -3.44
N GLU A 116 -9.58 -17.71 -3.02
CA GLU A 116 -9.32 -16.54 -2.17
C GLU A 116 -9.71 -15.23 -2.87
N LEU A 117 -9.42 -15.11 -4.17
CA LEU A 117 -9.83 -13.94 -4.96
C LEU A 117 -11.35 -13.78 -4.97
N LEU A 118 -12.09 -14.86 -5.22
CA LEU A 118 -13.54 -14.84 -5.25
C LEU A 118 -14.14 -14.55 -3.86
N GLN A 119 -13.57 -15.10 -2.79
CA GLN A 119 -13.98 -14.80 -1.41
C GLN A 119 -13.79 -13.33 -1.05
N ARG A 120 -12.70 -12.70 -1.53
CA ARG A 120 -12.48 -11.26 -1.38
C ARG A 120 -13.54 -10.47 -2.16
N GLY A 121 -13.77 -10.83 -3.42
CA GLY A 121 -14.80 -10.19 -4.26
C GLY A 121 -16.22 -10.33 -3.71
N GLY A 122 -16.53 -11.46 -3.08
CA GLY A 122 -17.83 -11.73 -2.44
C GLY A 122 -18.18 -10.84 -1.24
N ARG A 123 -17.26 -9.94 -0.83
CA ARG A 123 -17.55 -8.87 0.14
C ARG A 123 -18.29 -7.69 -0.48
N CYS A 124 -18.29 -7.59 -1.80
CA CYS A 124 -18.93 -6.49 -2.53
C CYS A 124 -20.44 -6.72 -2.68
N GLY A 125 -21.26 -5.68 -2.53
CA GLY A 125 -22.69 -5.72 -2.87
C GLY A 125 -23.51 -6.73 -2.08
N ARG A 126 -23.20 -6.95 -0.80
CA ARG A 126 -23.92 -7.92 0.06
C ARG A 126 -25.26 -7.41 0.58
N ALA A 127 -25.50 -6.11 0.55
CA ALA A 127 -26.81 -5.54 0.90
C ALA A 127 -27.88 -5.98 -0.10
N GLU A 128 -29.08 -6.25 0.38
CA GLU A 128 -30.20 -6.62 -0.49
C GLU A 128 -30.46 -5.51 -1.53
N GLY A 129 -30.56 -5.91 -2.80
CA GLY A 129 -30.75 -4.99 -3.93
C GLY A 129 -29.52 -4.14 -4.28
N SER A 130 -28.38 -4.32 -3.61
CA SER A 130 -27.14 -3.60 -3.94
C SER A 130 -26.35 -4.32 -5.04
N THR A 131 -25.57 -3.55 -5.79
CA THR A 131 -24.59 -4.05 -6.75
C THR A 131 -23.22 -3.50 -6.36
N GLY A 132 -22.16 -4.27 -6.64
CA GLY A 132 -20.80 -3.86 -6.31
C GLY A 132 -19.82 -4.10 -7.45
N LEU A 133 -18.72 -3.35 -7.45
CA LEU A 133 -17.62 -3.51 -8.38
C LEU A 133 -16.52 -4.36 -7.74
N PHE A 134 -16.20 -5.50 -8.35
CA PHE A 134 -15.02 -6.27 -8.02
C PHE A 134 -13.93 -6.07 -9.08
N LEU A 135 -12.78 -5.57 -8.65
CA LEU A 135 -11.62 -5.25 -9.49
C LEU A 135 -10.39 -6.06 -9.05
N THR A 136 -9.58 -6.46 -10.01
CA THR A 136 -8.19 -6.90 -9.75
C THR A 136 -7.24 -6.04 -10.56
N LEU A 137 -6.34 -5.35 -9.89
CA LEU A 137 -5.22 -4.65 -10.51
C LEU A 137 -4.04 -5.62 -10.60
N PHE A 138 -3.41 -5.71 -11.76
CA PHE A 138 -2.23 -6.54 -11.99
C PHE A 138 -1.23 -5.82 -12.87
N GLU A 139 0.02 -6.26 -12.83
CA GLU A 139 1.09 -5.65 -13.61
C GLU A 139 1.22 -6.33 -14.99
N PRO A 140 1.70 -5.61 -16.02
CA PRO A 140 1.76 -6.13 -17.39
C PRO A 140 2.58 -7.41 -17.58
N TRP A 141 3.54 -7.69 -16.70
CA TRP A 141 4.40 -8.88 -16.80
C TRP A 141 3.61 -10.20 -16.80
N ILE A 142 2.35 -10.20 -16.36
CA ILE A 142 1.51 -11.41 -16.35
C ILE A 142 1.14 -11.87 -17.77
N HIS A 143 1.11 -10.96 -18.74
CA HIS A 143 0.91 -11.31 -20.15
C HIS A 143 2.16 -11.94 -20.79
N GLU A 144 3.31 -11.85 -20.13
CA GLU A 144 4.56 -12.48 -20.57
C GLU A 144 4.67 -13.93 -20.09
N ILE A 145 3.74 -14.41 -19.25
CA ILE A 145 3.78 -15.78 -18.71
C ILE A 145 2.95 -16.68 -19.60
N SER A 146 3.56 -17.74 -20.11
CA SER A 146 2.84 -18.79 -20.83
C SER A 146 2.18 -19.75 -19.83
N PRO A 147 0.87 -20.09 -19.98
CA PRO A 147 0.24 -21.13 -19.17
C PRO A 147 0.98 -22.48 -19.20
N GLU A 148 1.64 -22.82 -20.31
CA GLU A 148 2.41 -24.04 -20.52
C GLU A 148 3.66 -24.11 -19.61
N GLU A 149 4.16 -22.97 -19.11
CA GLU A 149 5.26 -22.94 -18.15
C GLU A 149 4.91 -23.62 -16.83
N PHE A 150 3.62 -23.83 -16.55
CA PHE A 150 3.15 -24.52 -15.37
C PHE A 150 3.05 -26.04 -15.57
N ASP A 151 3.23 -26.56 -16.79
CA ASP A 151 3.10 -28.00 -17.10
C ASP A 151 4.41 -28.79 -16.87
N VAL A 152 5.51 -28.10 -16.57
CA VAL A 152 6.78 -28.72 -16.19
C VAL A 152 6.73 -29.15 -14.72
N ASP A 153 6.63 -30.47 -14.51
CA ASP A 153 6.55 -31.13 -13.19
C ASP A 153 7.76 -30.77 -12.29
N PHE A 154 7.51 -29.96 -11.25
CA PHE A 154 8.48 -29.72 -10.16
C PHE A 154 8.26 -30.67 -8.97
N GLY A 155 8.17 -31.97 -9.28
CA GLY A 155 8.45 -33.03 -8.31
C GLY A 155 7.34 -33.46 -7.36
N HIS A 156 6.29 -32.68 -7.06
CA HIS A 156 5.13 -33.16 -6.28
C HIS A 156 3.82 -32.41 -6.58
N SER A 157 2.73 -33.19 -6.66
CA SER A 157 1.29 -32.86 -6.69
C SER A 157 0.66 -32.39 -8.01
N THR A 158 0.05 -33.36 -8.70
CA THR A 158 -1.09 -33.27 -9.65
C THR A 158 -1.02 -32.16 -10.71
N PRO A 159 -0.88 -32.51 -12.01
CA PRO A 159 -0.99 -31.59 -13.15
C PRO A 159 -2.29 -30.75 -13.19
N SER A 160 -3.27 -31.06 -12.34
CA SER A 160 -4.57 -30.41 -12.26
C SER A 160 -4.69 -29.28 -11.24
N ASN A 161 -3.69 -28.98 -10.40
CA ASN A 161 -3.85 -27.89 -9.41
C ASN A 161 -3.76 -26.52 -10.11
N PRO A 162 -4.84 -25.71 -10.15
CA PRO A 162 -4.84 -24.40 -10.79
C PRO A 162 -4.15 -23.33 -9.93
N ASP A 163 -3.94 -23.60 -8.64
CA ASP A 163 -3.30 -22.68 -7.69
C ASP A 163 -1.81 -22.98 -7.49
N ARG A 164 -1.21 -23.79 -8.37
CA ARG A 164 0.23 -24.04 -8.35
C ARG A 164 0.99 -22.79 -8.80
N THR A 165 2.08 -22.50 -8.11
CA THR A 165 2.99 -21.40 -8.45
C THR A 165 3.88 -21.77 -9.63
N ARG A 166 4.37 -20.76 -10.34
CA ARG A 166 5.24 -20.95 -11.53
C ARG A 166 6.52 -21.72 -11.23
N ARG A 167 7.03 -21.62 -9.99
CA ARG A 167 8.24 -22.31 -9.53
C ARG A 167 8.05 -22.78 -8.10
N ALA A 168 8.63 -23.92 -7.76
CA ALA A 168 8.67 -24.39 -6.39
C ALA A 168 9.26 -23.31 -5.47
N LEU A 169 8.47 -22.88 -4.50
CA LEU A 169 8.93 -21.94 -3.48
C LEU A 169 9.82 -22.71 -2.50
N THR A 170 11.14 -22.67 -2.68
CA THR A 170 12.07 -23.33 -1.75
C THR A 170 12.05 -22.59 -0.40
N PRO A 171 11.68 -23.27 0.71
CA PRO A 171 11.83 -22.69 2.03
C PRO A 171 13.31 -22.80 2.41
N GLY A 172 14.08 -21.74 2.19
CA GLY A 172 15.53 -21.81 2.29
C GLY A 172 16.19 -20.51 2.72
N LYS A 173 16.78 -20.57 3.92
CA LYS A 173 17.94 -19.80 4.41
C LYS A 173 18.67 -18.98 3.33
N GLY A 174 18.54 -17.66 3.40
CA GLY A 174 19.29 -16.71 2.59
C GLY A 174 18.48 -16.12 1.43
N GLU A 175 17.79 -15.01 1.71
CA GLU A 175 17.45 -13.87 0.84
C GLU A 175 17.21 -14.02 -0.69
N SER A 176 16.88 -15.19 -1.22
CA SER A 176 16.26 -15.28 -2.54
C SER A 176 14.80 -14.82 -2.42
N LYS A 177 14.58 -13.51 -2.43
CA LYS A 177 13.24 -12.89 -2.49
C LYS A 177 12.53 -13.43 -3.73
N THR A 178 11.62 -14.38 -3.54
CA THR A 178 10.75 -14.84 -4.62
C THR A 178 9.95 -13.66 -5.15
N SER A 179 10.01 -13.42 -6.45
CA SER A 179 9.35 -12.27 -7.06
C SER A 179 7.83 -12.46 -7.07
N ALA A 180 7.06 -11.40 -7.30
CA ALA A 180 5.62 -11.53 -7.54
C ALA A 180 5.34 -12.43 -8.76
N LYS A 181 6.21 -12.38 -9.77
CA LYS A 181 6.17 -13.25 -10.97
C LYS A 181 6.38 -14.72 -10.63
N ASP A 182 7.25 -15.05 -9.66
CA ASP A 182 7.49 -16.44 -9.23
C ASP A 182 6.35 -16.98 -8.37
N ARG A 183 5.71 -16.12 -7.57
CA ARG A 183 4.58 -16.46 -6.71
C ARG A 183 3.23 -16.47 -7.45
N CYS A 184 3.20 -16.05 -8.71
CA CYS A 184 1.99 -16.04 -9.52
C CYS A 184 1.53 -17.47 -9.79
N VAL A 185 0.22 -17.69 -9.64
CA VAL A 185 -0.43 -18.99 -9.83
C VAL A 185 -1.08 -19.12 -11.20
N LEU A 186 -1.23 -20.34 -11.71
CA LEU A 186 -1.80 -20.59 -13.04
C LEU A 186 -3.20 -19.96 -13.20
N SER A 187 -4.05 -20.07 -12.18
CA SER A 187 -5.39 -19.50 -12.17
C SER A 187 -5.40 -17.97 -12.32
N ALA A 188 -4.42 -17.28 -11.73
CA ALA A 188 -4.24 -15.83 -11.90
C ALA A 188 -3.83 -15.46 -13.33
N VAL A 189 -2.94 -16.24 -13.94
CA VAL A 189 -2.54 -16.06 -15.36
C VAL A 189 -3.74 -16.23 -16.28
N LYS A 190 -4.50 -17.32 -16.10
CA LYS A 190 -5.73 -17.59 -16.87
C LYS A 190 -6.75 -16.44 -16.73
N LEU A 191 -6.93 -15.92 -15.52
CA LEU A 191 -7.86 -14.81 -15.27
C LEU A 191 -7.40 -13.50 -15.94
N ALA A 192 -6.12 -13.14 -15.82
CA ALA A 192 -5.60 -11.92 -16.44
C ALA A 192 -5.59 -11.97 -17.98
N GLN A 193 -5.39 -13.16 -18.54
CA GLN A 193 -5.37 -13.38 -19.99
C GLN A 193 -6.75 -13.76 -20.56
N CYS A 194 -7.77 -13.88 -19.72
CA CYS A 194 -9.11 -14.28 -20.11
C CYS A 194 -9.67 -13.35 -21.19
N GLN A 195 -10.30 -13.92 -22.22
CA GLN A 195 -11.00 -13.20 -23.29
C GLN A 195 -12.49 -13.53 -23.34
N THR A 196 -12.99 -14.24 -22.32
CA THR A 196 -14.36 -14.73 -22.21
C THR A 196 -14.98 -14.26 -20.91
N CYS A 197 -16.25 -14.56 -20.68
CA CYS A 197 -16.92 -14.20 -19.44
C CYS A 197 -16.13 -14.63 -18.18
N ILE A 198 -15.84 -13.69 -17.28
CA ILE A 198 -15.11 -13.96 -16.03
C ILE A 198 -15.90 -14.91 -15.12
N ARG A 199 -17.24 -14.80 -15.07
CA ARG A 199 -18.09 -15.75 -14.32
C ARG A 199 -17.98 -17.16 -14.87
N GLN A 200 -17.96 -17.31 -16.20
CA GLN A 200 -17.74 -18.61 -16.83
C GLN A 200 -16.37 -19.18 -16.47
N LEU A 201 -15.33 -18.34 -16.43
CA LEU A 201 -14.00 -18.77 -15.98
C LEU A 201 -14.04 -19.28 -14.53
N PHE A 202 -14.63 -18.52 -13.60
CA PHE A 202 -14.78 -18.95 -12.21
C PHE A 202 -15.56 -20.25 -12.10
N ALA A 203 -16.68 -20.39 -12.84
CA ALA A 203 -17.50 -21.59 -12.84
C ALA A 203 -16.69 -22.81 -13.33
N ASN A 204 -15.90 -22.65 -14.40
CA ASN A 204 -15.07 -23.72 -14.94
C ASN A 204 -13.95 -24.12 -13.98
N GLU A 205 -13.20 -23.16 -13.43
CA GLU A 205 -12.06 -23.43 -12.54
C GLU A 205 -12.50 -24.00 -11.19
N LEU A 206 -13.70 -23.64 -10.71
CA LEU A 206 -14.29 -24.17 -9.48
C LEU A 206 -15.20 -25.39 -9.70
N ASN A 207 -15.36 -25.83 -10.97
CA ASN A 207 -16.29 -26.89 -11.37
C ASN A 207 -17.73 -26.67 -10.84
N ASP A 208 -18.16 -25.41 -10.82
CA ASP A 208 -19.51 -25.00 -10.44
C ASP A 208 -20.46 -25.20 -11.63
N LYS A 209 -21.34 -26.20 -11.50
CA LYS A 209 -22.36 -26.55 -12.49
C LYS A 209 -23.76 -26.06 -12.10
N SER A 210 -23.86 -25.25 -11.05
CA SER A 210 -25.15 -24.70 -10.64
C SER A 210 -25.73 -23.81 -11.73
N GLU A 211 -27.05 -23.75 -11.81
CA GLU A 211 -27.73 -22.84 -12.74
C GLU A 211 -27.40 -21.37 -12.46
N ASP A 212 -27.02 -21.05 -11.23
CA ASP A 212 -26.76 -19.69 -10.76
C ASP A 212 -25.33 -19.22 -11.04
N ALA A 213 -24.40 -20.12 -11.39
CA ALA A 213 -22.99 -19.81 -11.62
C ALA A 213 -22.78 -18.68 -12.66
N LEU A 214 -23.64 -18.65 -13.68
CA LEU A 214 -23.58 -17.66 -14.76
C LEU A 214 -24.62 -16.55 -14.62
N LYS A 215 -25.56 -16.66 -13.67
CA LYS A 215 -26.59 -15.65 -13.46
C LYS A 215 -25.99 -14.41 -12.79
N PHE A 216 -26.43 -13.24 -13.22
CA PHE A 216 -26.11 -11.96 -12.60
C PHE A 216 -27.31 -11.02 -12.72
N THR A 217 -27.53 -10.20 -11.70
CA THR A 217 -28.65 -9.25 -11.61
C THR A 217 -28.21 -7.81 -11.85
N ALA A 218 -26.91 -7.53 -11.82
CA ALA A 218 -26.36 -6.22 -12.09
C ALA A 218 -26.50 -5.87 -13.58
N LYS A 219 -26.46 -4.57 -13.90
CA LYS A 219 -26.48 -4.08 -15.29
C LYS A 219 -25.33 -4.64 -16.13
N LEU A 220 -24.19 -4.90 -15.51
CA LEU A 220 -22.97 -5.40 -16.13
C LEU A 220 -22.48 -6.65 -15.42
N CYS A 221 -22.06 -7.66 -16.19
CA CYS A 221 -21.37 -8.83 -15.64
C CYS A 221 -19.86 -8.62 -15.59
N CYS A 222 -19.22 -8.46 -16.75
CA CYS A 222 -17.77 -8.32 -16.90
C CYS A 222 -17.44 -7.69 -18.28
N PRO A 223 -16.19 -7.28 -18.55
CA PRO A 223 -15.85 -6.54 -19.78
C PRO A 223 -15.88 -7.36 -21.08
N PHE A 224 -16.03 -8.69 -21.00
CA PHE A 224 -15.89 -9.59 -22.15
C PHE A 224 -17.24 -9.98 -22.80
N HIS A 225 -18.32 -9.26 -22.49
CA HIS A 225 -19.63 -9.44 -23.11
C HIS A 225 -19.76 -8.53 -24.33
N SER A 226 -19.98 -9.11 -25.51
CA SER A 226 -20.05 -8.38 -26.79
C SER A 226 -21.31 -7.53 -26.95
N ASP A 227 -22.37 -7.86 -26.21
CA ASP A 227 -23.67 -7.20 -26.23
C ASP A 227 -23.69 -5.91 -25.37
N ILE A 228 -22.61 -5.62 -24.65
CA ILE A 228 -22.60 -4.51 -23.70
C ILE A 228 -21.37 -3.61 -23.91
N SER A 229 -21.61 -2.30 -24.03
CA SER A 229 -20.54 -1.31 -23.99
C SER A 229 -19.99 -1.21 -22.56
N PHE A 230 -18.78 -1.73 -22.35
CA PHE A 230 -18.09 -1.65 -21.06
C PHE A 230 -17.12 -0.48 -21.03
N ASN A 231 -17.26 0.39 -20.03
CA ASN A 231 -16.27 1.40 -19.68
C ASN A 231 -16.04 1.37 -18.16
N LEU A 232 -14.81 1.05 -17.76
CA LEU A 232 -14.45 0.96 -16.35
C LEU A 232 -14.56 2.32 -15.63
N GLU A 233 -14.31 3.43 -16.32
CA GLU A 233 -14.39 4.76 -15.69
C GLU A 233 -15.81 5.10 -15.23
N ASP A 234 -16.84 4.55 -15.88
CA ASP A 234 -18.24 4.77 -15.50
C ASP A 234 -18.62 4.08 -14.17
N LEU A 235 -17.78 3.14 -13.71
CA LEU A 235 -17.96 2.37 -12.48
C LEU A 235 -17.04 2.85 -11.35
N LEU A 236 -16.13 3.79 -11.63
CA LEU A 236 -15.16 4.28 -10.66
C LEU A 236 -15.54 5.67 -10.12
N PRO A 237 -15.17 5.98 -8.86
CA PRO A 237 -15.39 7.30 -8.26
C PRO A 237 -14.78 8.48 -9.03
N SER A 238 -13.64 8.24 -9.70
CA SER A 238 -13.02 9.20 -10.59
C SER A 238 -12.24 8.51 -11.72
N LYS A 239 -11.77 9.32 -12.67
CA LYS A 239 -11.09 8.85 -13.88
C LYS A 239 -9.84 8.05 -13.57
N LEU A 240 -9.54 7.11 -14.47
CA LEU A 240 -8.29 6.38 -14.41
C LEU A 240 -7.12 7.34 -14.67
N TYR A 241 -6.02 7.08 -13.98
CA TYR A 241 -4.78 7.78 -14.28
C TYR A 241 -4.26 7.33 -15.64
N LEU A 242 -4.40 8.19 -16.64
CA LEU A 242 -3.75 8.03 -17.93
C LEU A 242 -2.34 8.60 -17.82
N TYR A 243 -1.34 7.73 -17.83
CA TYR A 243 0.05 8.16 -17.97
C TYR A 243 0.18 8.92 -19.27
N LYS A 244 0.32 10.25 -19.19
CA LYS A 244 0.69 11.04 -20.37
C LYS A 244 2.12 10.65 -20.71
N THR A 245 2.29 10.11 -21.91
CA THR A 245 3.59 9.83 -22.52
C THR A 245 4.31 11.14 -22.87
N SER A 246 4.44 12.09 -21.94
CA SER A 246 5.45 13.14 -22.04
C SER A 246 6.73 12.55 -21.45
N VAL A 247 7.45 11.85 -22.32
CA VAL A 247 8.85 11.54 -22.10
C VAL A 247 9.60 12.88 -22.16
N ASP A 248 9.71 13.57 -21.03
CA ASP A 248 10.81 14.52 -20.82
C ASP A 248 12.08 13.70 -20.55
N ALA A 249 12.54 12.99 -21.57
CA ALA A 249 13.91 12.56 -21.68
C ALA A 249 14.75 13.81 -21.99
N ASN A 250 15.11 14.56 -20.96
CA ASN A 250 16.41 15.23 -20.79
C ASN A 250 16.30 16.34 -19.75
N THR A 251 16.49 15.97 -18.48
CA THR A 251 17.18 16.86 -17.56
C THR A 251 18.30 16.09 -16.90
N LYS A 252 19.36 15.82 -17.68
CA LYS A 252 20.68 15.61 -17.10
C LYS A 252 21.15 16.95 -16.54
N ILE A 253 20.71 17.26 -15.31
CA ILE A 253 21.42 18.27 -14.52
C ILE A 253 22.76 17.64 -14.15
N ALA A 254 23.80 18.06 -14.86
CA ALA A 254 25.18 17.78 -14.46
C ALA A 254 25.43 18.48 -13.13
N ALA A 255 25.16 17.79 -12.02
CA ALA A 255 25.59 18.23 -10.71
C ALA A 255 27.10 17.99 -10.61
N THR A 256 27.89 19.06 -10.72
CA THR A 256 29.26 19.08 -10.24
C THR A 256 29.28 18.61 -8.79
N ARG A 257 29.71 17.37 -8.56
CA ARG A 257 29.87 16.75 -7.23
C ARG A 257 30.92 17.55 -6.45
N LYS A 258 30.49 18.52 -5.65
CA LYS A 258 31.25 18.89 -4.45
C LYS A 258 31.25 17.67 -3.54
N LYS A 259 32.41 17.27 -3.02
CA LYS A 259 32.53 16.17 -2.05
C LYS A 259 31.73 16.55 -0.80
N ASN A 260 30.46 16.14 -0.74
CA ASN A 260 29.69 16.22 0.49
C ASN A 260 30.31 15.25 1.49
N VAL A 261 30.85 15.81 2.57
CA VAL A 261 31.35 15.04 3.70
C VAL A 261 30.12 14.53 4.45
N TYR A 262 29.73 13.29 4.17
CA TYR A 262 28.64 12.60 4.88
C TYR A 262 29.11 12.14 6.27
N ARG A 263 28.17 11.79 7.17
CA ARG A 263 28.50 11.09 8.42
C ARG A 263 29.25 9.79 8.17
N THR A 264 30.07 9.34 9.12
CA THR A 264 30.67 8.00 9.06
C THR A 264 29.57 6.93 9.20
N PRO A 265 29.77 5.70 8.67
CA PRO A 265 28.79 4.62 8.83
C PRO A 265 28.40 4.34 10.29
N ALA A 266 29.35 4.39 11.23
CA ALA A 266 29.08 4.18 12.65
C ALA A 266 28.17 5.27 13.24
N ASP A 267 28.43 6.53 12.87
CA ASP A 267 27.62 7.67 13.34
C ASP A 267 26.23 7.67 12.70
N ARG A 268 26.09 7.14 11.48
CA ARG A 268 24.78 6.95 10.84
C ARG A 268 23.93 5.96 11.65
N THR A 269 24.47 4.78 11.93
CA THR A 269 23.77 3.75 12.70
C THR A 269 23.34 4.25 14.07
N GLY A 270 24.22 4.97 14.77
CA GLY A 270 23.89 5.51 16.10
C GLY A 270 22.77 6.55 16.10
N LEU A 271 22.72 7.43 15.08
CA LEU A 271 21.62 8.39 14.94
C LEU A 271 20.31 7.70 14.54
N ASP A 272 20.37 6.74 13.62
CA ASP A 272 19.21 5.99 13.13
C ASP A 272 18.49 5.26 14.28
N ILE A 273 19.26 4.59 15.16
CA ILE A 273 18.73 3.91 16.35
C ILE A 273 17.99 4.89 17.27
N ARG A 274 18.54 6.09 17.50
CA ARG A 274 17.92 7.10 18.37
C ARG A 274 16.60 7.63 17.79
N LEU A 275 16.58 7.89 16.48
CA LEU A 275 15.37 8.34 15.80
C LEU A 275 14.29 7.24 15.80
N ILE A 276 14.66 5.97 15.58
CA ILE A 276 13.74 4.84 15.67
C ILE A 276 13.18 4.69 17.09
N LYS A 277 14.04 4.77 18.11
CA LYS A 277 13.63 4.66 19.52
C LYS A 277 12.64 5.76 19.88
N TRP A 278 12.95 7.01 19.53
CA TRP A 278 12.04 8.14 19.77
C TRP A 278 10.71 7.98 19.04
N LEU A 279 10.72 7.54 17.77
CA LEU A 279 9.49 7.27 17.03
C LEU A 279 8.60 6.22 17.71
N GLN A 280 9.21 5.16 18.27
CA GLN A 280 8.48 4.13 19.01
C GLN A 280 7.93 4.64 20.34
N GLU A 281 8.65 5.54 21.03
CA GLU A 281 8.20 6.13 22.29
C GLU A 281 7.02 7.07 22.04
N ILE A 282 7.10 7.94 21.04
CA ILE A 282 6.07 8.95 20.79
C ILE A 282 4.79 8.36 20.21
N THR A 283 4.89 7.31 19.39
CA THR A 283 3.71 6.59 18.86
C THR A 283 3.00 5.75 19.92
N ARG A 284 3.67 5.46 21.04
CA ARG A 284 3.08 4.73 22.19
C ARG A 284 2.59 5.65 23.31
N SER A 285 2.92 6.94 23.30
CA SER A 285 2.50 7.86 24.36
C SER A 285 0.98 8.10 24.33
N GLU A 286 0.35 8.01 25.51
CA GLU A 286 -1.10 8.23 25.68
C GLU A 286 -1.50 9.68 25.34
N ASP A 287 -0.64 10.64 25.67
CA ASP A 287 -0.84 12.08 25.42
C ASP A 287 -1.08 12.40 23.93
N PHE A 288 -0.54 11.59 23.02
CA PHE A 288 -0.65 11.83 21.58
C PHE A 288 -1.78 11.04 20.91
N ASN A 289 -2.12 9.86 21.44
CA ASN A 289 -3.21 9.02 20.92
C ASN A 289 -4.60 9.63 21.14
N ILE A 290 -4.76 10.53 22.12
CA ILE A 290 -6.05 11.13 22.48
C ILE A 290 -6.48 12.24 21.50
N ASN A 291 -5.55 12.99 20.91
CA ASN A 291 -5.86 14.19 20.13
C ASN A 291 -5.85 14.01 18.59
N HIS A 292 -5.20 12.96 18.07
CA HIS A 292 -5.00 12.78 16.62
C HIS A 292 -5.32 11.36 16.10
N GLY A 293 -5.86 10.49 16.96
CA GLY A 293 -5.99 9.06 16.66
C GLY A 293 -4.64 8.36 16.61
N TYR A 294 -4.63 7.09 16.23
CA TYR A 294 -3.40 6.30 16.10
C TYR A 294 -2.51 6.88 14.98
N THR A 295 -1.33 7.38 15.35
CA THR A 295 -0.34 7.96 14.42
C THR A 295 0.74 6.93 14.14
N TYR A 296 0.92 6.52 12.88
CA TYR A 296 1.99 5.57 12.55
C TYR A 296 3.37 6.25 12.58
N PRO A 297 4.46 5.51 12.86
CA PRO A 297 5.81 6.08 12.80
C PRO A 297 6.12 6.77 11.46
N ASP A 298 5.61 6.22 10.36
CA ASP A 298 5.79 6.79 9.02
C ASP A 298 4.97 8.07 8.78
N ASP A 299 3.94 8.34 9.59
CA ASP A 299 3.22 9.62 9.56
C ASP A 299 4.02 10.76 10.24
N ILE A 300 5.03 10.40 11.05
CA ILE A 300 5.90 11.33 11.76
C ILE A 300 7.22 11.49 11.02
N LEU A 301 7.90 10.38 10.72
CA LEU A 301 9.19 10.39 10.02
C LEU A 301 9.38 9.06 9.28
N THR A 302 9.10 9.07 7.97
CA THR A 302 9.27 7.90 7.10
C THR A 302 10.71 7.36 7.11
N ASP A 303 10.88 6.08 6.81
CA ASP A 303 12.20 5.46 6.62
C ASP A 303 13.11 6.24 5.64
N LYS A 304 12.53 6.78 4.55
CA LYS A 304 13.27 7.57 3.56
C LYS A 304 13.71 8.92 4.13
N ALA A 305 12.81 9.61 4.83
CA ALA A 305 13.11 10.88 5.48
C ALA A 305 14.18 10.69 6.57
N ARG A 306 14.03 9.66 7.42
CA ARG A 306 15.01 9.29 8.44
C ARG A 306 16.38 9.04 7.83
N ARG A 307 16.48 8.17 6.81
CA ARG A 307 17.76 7.91 6.10
C ARG A 307 18.36 9.19 5.52
N THR A 308 17.53 10.10 4.99
CA THR A 308 18.00 11.40 4.48
C THR A 308 18.68 12.21 5.57
N LEU A 309 18.07 12.32 6.76
CA LEU A 309 18.66 13.04 7.91
C LEU A 309 19.92 12.37 8.45
N VAL A 310 19.91 11.04 8.53
CA VAL A 310 21.03 10.26 9.06
C VAL A 310 22.28 10.39 8.18
N TRP A 311 22.11 10.55 6.87
CA TRP A 311 23.24 10.72 5.95
C TRP A 311 23.80 12.14 5.93
N GLU A 312 22.99 13.13 6.32
CA GLU A 312 23.32 14.55 6.20
C GLU A 312 24.48 14.97 7.10
N ASN A 313 25.27 15.93 6.64
CA ASN A 313 26.43 16.42 7.38
C ASN A 313 25.97 17.13 8.68
N PRO A 314 26.54 16.79 9.85
CA PRO A 314 26.20 17.44 11.12
C PRO A 314 26.28 18.97 11.10
N LYS A 315 27.24 19.53 10.33
CA LYS A 315 27.46 20.98 10.21
C LYS A 315 26.41 21.69 9.35
N VAL A 316 25.64 20.94 8.56
CA VAL A 316 24.63 21.47 7.64
C VAL A 316 23.26 21.56 8.31
N ILE A 317 22.95 20.66 9.26
CA ILE A 317 21.70 20.69 10.01
C ILE A 317 21.79 21.77 11.10
N ALA A 318 21.51 23.03 10.73
CA ALA A 318 21.62 24.18 11.63
C ALA A 318 20.33 24.49 12.40
N SER A 319 19.17 24.03 11.95
CA SER A 319 17.88 24.33 12.57
C SER A 319 16.81 23.28 12.26
N SER A 320 15.70 23.29 13.00
CA SER A 320 14.50 22.51 12.68
C SER A 320 13.86 22.94 11.36
N LYS A 321 13.94 24.23 11.00
CA LYS A 321 13.47 24.73 9.69
C LYS A 321 14.28 24.12 8.53
N PHE A 322 15.59 23.92 8.72
CA PHE A 322 16.40 23.20 7.74
C PHE A 322 15.87 21.78 7.51
N ILE A 323 15.52 21.05 8.58
CA ILE A 323 14.96 19.70 8.48
C ILE A 323 13.65 19.72 7.69
N GLN A 324 12.76 20.66 7.99
CA GLN A 324 11.51 20.82 7.26
C GLN A 324 11.75 21.02 5.75
N THR A 325 12.59 21.99 5.38
CA THR A 325 12.89 22.26 3.97
C THR A 325 13.58 21.06 3.31
N ARG A 326 14.49 20.39 4.03
CA ARG A 326 15.25 19.25 3.51
C ARG A 326 14.37 18.03 3.23
N LEU A 327 13.37 17.82 4.07
CA LEU A 327 12.41 16.73 3.92
C LEU A 327 11.21 17.09 3.05
N ASN A 328 11.09 18.35 2.65
CA ASN A 328 9.93 18.89 1.94
C ASN A 328 8.62 18.69 2.72
N GLU A 329 8.67 19.00 4.03
CA GLU A 329 7.56 18.85 4.96
C GLU A 329 6.81 20.17 5.20
N THR A 330 5.57 20.07 5.70
CA THR A 330 4.69 21.23 5.93
C THR A 330 5.04 22.01 7.21
N ASP A 331 4.55 23.25 7.33
CA ASP A 331 4.74 24.05 8.55
C ASP A 331 4.07 23.40 9.77
N ALA A 332 2.89 22.81 9.59
CA ALA A 332 2.23 22.04 10.64
C ALA A 332 3.06 20.83 11.10
N TRP A 333 3.70 20.10 10.17
CA TRP A 333 4.61 19.03 10.52
C TRP A 333 5.82 19.55 11.31
N HIS A 334 6.37 20.70 10.90
CA HIS A 334 7.51 21.34 11.56
C HIS A 334 7.19 21.76 13.00
N GLU A 335 6.03 22.36 13.23
CA GLU A 335 5.54 22.74 14.57
C GLU A 335 5.41 21.53 15.50
N MET A 336 4.91 20.40 15.00
CA MET A 336 4.69 19.20 15.81
C MET A 336 5.97 18.39 16.06
N TRP A 337 6.81 18.25 15.02
CA TRP A 337 7.87 17.25 14.97
C TRP A 337 9.25 17.81 14.67
N GLY A 338 9.32 18.86 13.86
CA GLY A 338 10.57 19.41 13.36
C GLY A 338 11.53 19.78 14.49
N GLU A 339 11.02 20.42 15.55
CA GLU A 339 11.84 20.82 16.70
C GLU A 339 12.33 19.62 17.52
N LYS A 340 11.47 18.63 17.76
CA LYS A 340 11.82 17.41 18.51
C LYS A 340 12.89 16.60 17.78
N ILE A 341 12.73 16.42 16.47
CA ILE A 341 13.69 15.72 15.61
C ILE A 341 15.02 16.47 15.57
N PHE A 342 14.98 17.80 15.45
CA PHE A 342 16.17 18.63 15.48
C PHE A 342 16.94 18.49 16.80
N GLN A 343 16.22 18.48 17.92
CA GLN A 343 16.81 18.34 19.25
C GLN A 343 17.54 16.99 19.40
N ILE A 344 16.95 15.89 18.95
CA ILE A 344 17.59 14.56 18.96
C ILE A 344 18.89 14.55 18.15
N ILE A 345 18.86 15.15 16.95
CA ILE A 345 20.04 15.25 16.08
C ILE A 345 21.12 16.11 16.72
N LYS A 346 20.73 17.23 17.33
CA LYS A 346 21.62 18.17 18.01
C LYS A 346 22.32 17.50 19.20
N GLU A 347 21.57 16.82 20.07
CA GLU A 347 22.11 16.07 21.20
C GLU A 347 23.09 14.99 20.75
N TYR A 348 22.74 14.26 19.71
CA TYR A 348 23.63 13.24 19.17
C TYR A 348 24.92 13.83 18.57
N ASN A 349 24.84 14.98 17.91
CA ASN A 349 26.01 15.68 17.40
C ASN A 349 26.94 16.15 18.52
N THR A 350 26.39 16.70 19.60
CA THR A 350 27.17 17.09 20.78
C THR A 350 27.87 15.88 21.39
N PHE A 351 27.15 14.76 21.58
CA PHE A 351 27.72 13.52 22.08
C PHE A 351 28.90 13.02 21.24
N LEU A 352 28.83 13.11 19.91
CA LEU A 352 29.93 12.74 19.03
C LEU A 352 31.14 13.67 19.16
N LEU A 353 30.93 14.97 19.36
CA LEU A 353 32.00 15.93 19.55
C LEU A 353 32.75 15.66 20.86
N ASP A 354 32.04 15.34 21.93
CA ASP A 354 32.64 15.08 23.25
C ASP A 354 33.41 13.75 23.24
N ARG A 355 32.86 12.69 22.65
CA ARG A 355 33.56 11.41 22.44
C ARG A 355 34.87 11.57 21.68
N ASN A 356 34.90 12.47 20.69
CA ASN A 356 36.10 12.69 19.88
C ASN A 356 37.18 13.50 20.62
N LYS A 357 36.79 14.34 21.60
CA LYS A 357 37.74 15.05 22.47
C LYS A 357 38.40 14.12 23.50
N GLU A 358 37.64 13.16 24.04
CA GLU A 358 38.14 12.18 25.01
C GLU A 358 39.11 11.14 24.41
N ASN A 359 39.05 10.92 23.09
CA ASN A 359 39.94 10.00 22.38
C ASN A 359 41.19 10.68 21.78
N MET A 360 41.44 11.96 22.06
CA MET A 360 42.72 12.59 21.71
C MET A 360 43.77 12.24 22.78
N PRO A 361 44.94 11.69 22.39
CA PRO A 361 46.01 11.45 23.35
C PRO A 361 46.43 12.78 23.99
N ALA A 362 46.60 12.78 25.31
CA ALA A 362 47.17 13.93 26.02
C ALA A 362 48.58 14.19 25.45
N GLU A 363 48.80 15.42 24.95
CA GLU A 363 50.10 15.89 24.47
C GLU A 363 51.15 15.94 25.59
#